data_AF-A0A4R4WWY9-F1
#
_entry.id   AF-A0A4R4WWY9-F1
#
_cell.length_a   1.000
_cell.length_b   1.000
_cell.length_c   1.000
_cell.angle_alpha   90.00
_cell.angle_beta   90.00
_cell.angle_gamma   90.00
#
_symmetry.space_group_name_H-M   'P 1'
#
loop_
_entity.id
_entity.type
_entity.pdbx_description
1 polymer ?
#
loop_
_entity_poly.entity_id
_entity_poly.type
_entity_poly.pdbx_seq_one_letter_code
_entity_poly.pdbx_strand_id
1 'polypeptide(L)' 'MAIAQARHRESMANAVEARKLVGQAVGILMQRFDISADLAFHVLSRHSQHSNTKLRQIAEYVVQHRRLPSAD' A
#
# COMPACT_ATOMS: atom_id res chain seq x y z
N MET A 1 11.24 23.56 -21.22
CA MET A 1 11.16 22.21 -20.62
C MET A 1 11.25 22.29 -19.09
N ALA A 2 10.17 22.70 -18.42
CA ALA A 2 10.12 22.78 -16.94
C ALA A 2 9.08 21.82 -16.32
N ILE A 3 8.06 21.42 -17.08
CA ILE A 3 6.95 20.57 -16.60
C ILE A 3 7.39 19.10 -16.39
N ALA A 4 8.37 18.61 -17.16
CA ALA A 4 8.85 17.23 -17.05
C ALA A 4 9.66 16.95 -15.77
N GLN A 5 10.45 17.92 -15.31
CA GLN A 5 11.24 17.79 -14.07
C GLN A 5 10.36 17.79 -12.81
N ALA A 6 9.32 18.62 -12.78
CA ALA A 6 8.36 18.66 -11.67
C ALA A 6 7.61 17.32 -11.53
N ARG A 7 7.11 16.76 -12.65
CA ARG A 7 6.44 15.45 -12.66
C ARG A 7 7.35 14.31 -12.20
N HIS A 8 8.63 14.35 -12.54
CA HIS A 8 9.57 13.30 -12.13
C HIS A 8 9.85 13.32 -10.63
N ARG A 9 10.09 14.51 -10.04
CA ARG A 9 10.27 14.66 -8.58
C ARG A 9 9.03 14.26 -7.80
N GLU A 10 7.84 14.63 -8.27
CA GLU A 10 6.57 14.24 -7.67
C GLU A 10 6.37 12.71 -7.72
N SER A 11 6.72 12.07 -8.84
CA SER A 11 6.64 10.60 -8.96
C SER A 11 7.59 9.86 -7.99
N MET A 12 8.79 10.40 -7.75
CA MET A 12 9.75 9.82 -6.80
C MET A 12 9.29 9.97 -5.35
N ALA A 13 8.82 11.16 -4.95
CA ALA A 13 8.29 11.37 -3.60
C ALA A 13 7.09 10.45 -3.34
N ASN A 14 6.21 10.30 -4.33
CA ASN A 14 5.06 9.40 -4.27
C ASN A 14 5.46 7.92 -4.12
N ALA A 15 6.55 7.49 -4.75
CA ALA A 15 7.04 6.12 -4.64
C ALA A 15 7.62 5.81 -3.24
N VAL A 16 8.31 6.79 -2.63
CA VAL A 16 8.87 6.65 -1.27
C VAL A 16 7.75 6.55 -0.23
N GLU A 17 6.77 7.45 -0.31
CA GLU A 17 5.63 7.43 0.61
C GLU A 17 4.77 6.15 0.44
N ALA A 18 4.60 5.69 -0.81
CA ALA A 18 3.91 4.42 -1.06
C ALA A 18 4.62 3.24 -0.38
N ARG A 19 5.96 3.17 -0.48
CA ARG A 19 6.75 2.11 0.16
C ARG A 19 6.60 2.13 1.67
N LYS A 20 6.62 3.32 2.29
CA LYS A 20 6.44 3.48 3.74
C LYS A 20 5.07 3.00 4.20
N LEU A 21 4.00 3.43 3.52
CA LEU A 21 2.63 3.01 3.83
C LEU A 21 2.45 1.50 3.69
N VAL A 22 3.00 0.90 2.64
CA VAL A 22 2.95 -0.57 2.45
C VAL A 22 3.66 -1.30 3.58
N GLY A 23 4.85 -0.86 4.00
CA GLY A 23 5.56 -1.47 5.12
C GLY A 23 4.78 -1.39 6.44
N GLN A 24 4.13 -0.26 6.72
CA GLN A 24 3.28 -0.11 7.90
C GLN A 24 2.07 -1.03 7.84
N ALA A 25 1.38 -1.09 6.70
CA ALA A 25 0.24 -1.99 6.50
C ALA A 25 0.64 -3.46 6.67
N VAL A 26 1.79 -3.86 6.13
CA VAL A 26 2.36 -5.21 6.31
C VAL A 26 2.55 -5.52 7.80
N GLY A 27 3.20 -4.63 8.57
CA GLY A 27 3.39 -4.84 10.00
C GLY A 27 2.09 -4.98 10.80
N ILE A 28 1.06 -4.20 10.44
CA ILE A 28 -0.28 -4.31 11.05
C ILE A 28 -0.91 -5.69 10.76
N LEU A 29 -0.84 -6.15 9.52
CA LEU A 29 -1.41 -7.46 9.14
C LEU A 29 -0.64 -8.62 9.78
N MET A 30 0.70 -8.53 9.84
CA MET A 30 1.53 -9.52 10.54
C MET A 30 1.08 -9.68 11.99
N GLN A 31 0.98 -8.56 12.73
CA GLN A 31 0.57 -8.60 14.14
C GLN A 31 -0.84 -9.15 14.31
N ARG A 32 -1.77 -8.75 13.44
CA ARG A 32 -3.18 -9.07 13.59
C ARG A 32 -3.53 -10.52 13.22
N PHE A 33 -2.88 -11.06 12.19
CA PHE A 33 -3.21 -12.36 11.63
C PHE A 33 -2.14 -13.43 11.90
N ASP A 34 -1.07 -13.08 12.60
CA ASP A 34 0.08 -13.95 12.89
C ASP A 34 0.68 -14.59 11.62
N ILE A 35 0.93 -13.74 10.63
CA ILE A 35 1.45 -14.13 9.31
C ILE A 35 2.81 -13.49 9.02
N SER A 36 3.56 -14.10 8.10
CA SER A 36 4.82 -13.55 7.63
C SER A 36 4.64 -12.25 6.85
N ALA A 37 5.72 -11.46 6.74
CA ALA A 37 5.73 -10.24 5.94
C ALA A 37 5.41 -10.50 4.46
N ASP A 38 5.93 -11.59 3.89
CA ASP A 38 5.65 -11.99 2.51
C ASP A 38 4.17 -12.30 2.30
N LEU A 39 3.56 -13.04 3.23
CA LEU A 39 2.14 -13.36 3.15
C LEU A 39 1.28 -12.10 3.33
N ALA A 40 1.62 -11.23 4.27
CA ALA A 40 0.93 -9.95 4.47
C ALA A 40 1.00 -9.06 3.22
N PHE A 41 2.16 -8.96 2.58
CA PHE A 41 2.31 -8.23 1.33
C PHE A 41 1.49 -8.87 0.20
N HIS A 42 1.51 -10.19 0.08
CA HIS A 42 0.72 -10.92 -0.90
C HIS A 42 -0.79 -10.67 -0.72
N VAL A 43 -1.28 -10.60 0.52
CA VAL A 43 -2.68 -10.25 0.83
C VAL A 43 -3.03 -8.84 0.33
N LEU A 44 -2.19 -7.84 0.60
CA LEU A 44 -2.38 -6.47 0.09
C LEU A 44 -2.38 -6.43 -1.44
N SER A 45 -1.43 -7.13 -2.07
CA SER A 45 -1.29 -7.22 -3.53
C SER A 45 -2.51 -7.89 -4.18
N ARG A 46 -2.99 -9.00 -3.61
CA ARG A 46 -4.17 -9.70 -4.09
C ARG A 46 -5.41 -8.82 -4.01
N HIS A 47 -5.59 -8.10 -2.91
CA HIS A 47 -6.72 -7.19 -2.75
C HIS A 47 -6.65 -6.02 -3.75
N SER A 48 -5.46 -5.42 -3.92
CA SER A 48 -5.21 -4.37 -4.92
C SER A 48 -5.57 -4.81 -6.34
N GLN A 49 -5.18 -6.04 -6.72
CA GLN A 49 -5.49 -6.61 -8.03
C GLN A 49 -6.99 -6.91 -8.19
N HIS A 50 -7.63 -7.46 -7.15
CA HIS A 50 -9.05 -7.82 -7.20
C HIS A 50 -9.94 -6.57 -7.30
N SER A 51 -9.65 -5.52 -6.53
CA SER A 51 -10.46 -4.29 -6.51
C SER A 51 -10.00 -3.23 -7.52
N ASN A 52 -9.05 -3.56 -8.40
CA ASN A 52 -8.40 -2.64 -9.34
C ASN A 52 -8.00 -1.29 -8.70
N THR A 53 -7.60 -1.33 -7.42
CA THR A 53 -7.28 -0.16 -6.61
C THR A 53 -5.78 -0.14 -6.36
N LYS A 54 -5.15 1.04 -6.39
CA LYS A 54 -3.70 1.15 -6.21
C LYS A 54 -3.28 0.58 -4.86
N LEU A 55 -2.22 -0.22 -4.83
CA LEU A 55 -1.68 -0.84 -3.61
C LEU A 55 -1.45 0.19 -2.48
N ARG A 56 -0.98 1.40 -2.82
CA ARG A 56 -0.83 2.51 -1.86
C ARG A 56 -2.14 2.85 -1.13
N GLN A 57 -3.27 2.87 -1.85
CA GLN A 57 -4.58 3.19 -1.27
C GLN A 57 -5.08 2.06 -0.37
N ILE A 58 -4.82 0.81 -0.74
CA ILE A 58 -5.12 -0.35 0.14
C ILE A 58 -4.28 -0.28 1.41
N ALA A 59 -2.99 0.03 1.28
CA ALA A 59 -2.10 0.17 2.43
C ALA A 59 -2.51 1.33 3.34
N GLU A 60 -2.85 2.49 2.77
CA GLU A 60 -3.39 3.65 3.49
C GLU A 60 -4.66 3.29 4.27
N TYR A 61 -5.58 2.57 3.64
CA TYR A 61 -6.78 2.07 4.30
C TYR A 61 -6.46 1.17 5.50
N VAL A 62 -5.54 0.22 5.33
CA VAL A 62 -5.13 -0.69 6.41
C VAL A 62 -4.46 0.07 7.54
N VAL A 63 -3.61 1.06 7.25
CA VAL A 63 -2.97 1.89 8.29
C VAL A 63 -4.02 2.66 9.09
N GLN A 64 -5.04 3.23 8.43
CA GLN A 64 -6.07 4.03 9.08
C GLN A 64 -7.10 3.18 9.86
N HIS A 65 -7.54 2.06 9.29
CA HIS A 65 -8.66 1.26 9.83
C HIS A 65 -8.20 -0.03 10.53
N ARG A 66 -6.91 -0.33 10.47
CA ARG A 66 -6.28 -1.57 10.97
C ARG A 66 -6.91 -2.85 10.42
N ARG A 67 -7.59 -2.78 9.26
CA ARG A 67 -8.28 -3.89 8.60
C ARG A 67 -8.20 -3.76 7.08
N LEU A 68 -8.39 -4.86 6.37
CA LEU A 68 -8.52 -4.84 4.92
C LEU A 68 -9.86 -4.22 4.51
N PRO A 69 -9.94 -3.58 3.33
CA PRO A 69 -11.22 -3.20 2.77
C PRO A 69 -12.03 -4.46 2.48
N SER A 70 -13.33 -4.42 2.75
CA SER A 70 -14.25 -5.46 2.31
C SER A 70 -14.48 -5.25 0.81
N ALA A 71 -14.34 -6.31 0.01
CA ALA A 71 -14.88 -6.28 -1.35
C ALA A 71 -16.38 -6.49 -1.20
N ASP A 72 -17.18 -5.46 -1.44
CA ASP A 72 -18.63 -5.60 -1.64
C ASP A 72 -18.92 -6.17 -3.04
#